data_AF-A0A9D1AT48-F1
#
_entry.id   AF-A0A9D1AT48-F1
#
_cell.length_a   1.000
_cell.length_b   1.000
_cell.length_c   1.000
_cell.angle_alpha   90.00
_cell.angle_beta   90.00
_cell.angle_gamma   90.00
#
_symmetry.space_group_name_H-M   'P 1'
#
loop_
_entity.id
_entity.type
_entity.pdbx_description
1 polymer ?
#
loop_
_entity_poly.entity_id
_entity_poly.type
_entity_poly.pdbx_seq_one_letter_code
_entity_poly.pdbx_strand_id
1 'polypeptide(L)'
;MRASPGRPLPACLFCGADATELITFDPPETIEDPEGMIPFERTGADAQAAFQAFATSSLWYPGDLRRAQLQLRRLLLPAWAFSGEIETHYTGLVSASTRSGKRPVAGVHAARFHQILVPASRTLSLAELSRLGEYDESRLQPFDPETAELPFEIPELTRSAALGRA
;
A
#
# COMPACT_ATOMS: atom_id res chain seq x y z
N MET A 1 29.05 1.30 5.72
CA MET A 1 30.31 0.79 6.30
C MET A 1 30.02 0.25 7.69
N ARG A 2 30.21 -1.04 7.97
CA ARG A 2 30.09 -1.58 9.33
C ARG A 2 31.47 -1.51 9.99
N ALA A 3 31.58 -0.80 11.12
CA ALA A 3 32.80 -0.75 11.90
C ALA A 3 33.11 -2.14 12.48
N SER A 4 34.39 -2.55 12.48
CA SER A 4 34.83 -3.78 13.13
C SER A 4 34.83 -3.60 14.66
N PRO A 5 34.36 -4.59 15.44
CA PRO A 5 34.29 -4.48 16.89
C PRO A 5 35.68 -4.24 17.49
N GLY A 6 35.79 -3.25 18.39
CA GLY A 6 37.00 -2.93 19.16
C GLY A 6 37.93 -1.86 18.56
N ARG A 7 37.63 -1.30 17.37
CA ARG A 7 38.40 -0.17 16.82
C ARG A 7 37.68 1.15 17.16
N PRO A 8 38.37 2.14 17.77
CA PRO A 8 37.77 3.45 18.04
C PRO A 8 37.38 4.11 16.72
N LEU A 9 36.19 4.71 16.70
CA LEU A 9 35.70 5.43 15.53
C LEU A 9 36.51 6.73 15.36
N PRO A 10 36.81 7.15 14.11
CA PRO A 10 37.58 8.36 13.86
C PRO A 10 36.79 9.61 14.29
N ALA A 11 37.48 10.57 14.94
CA ALA A 11 36.91 11.87 15.30
C ALA A 11 36.62 12.75 14.07
N CYS A 12 35.65 13.65 14.19
CA CYS A 12 35.31 14.60 13.13
C CYS A 12 36.46 15.58 12.87
N LEU A 13 36.98 15.61 11.64
CA LEU A 13 38.09 16.49 11.25
C LEU A 13 37.75 17.99 11.28
N PHE A 14 36.47 18.36 11.38
CA PHE A 14 36.04 19.75 11.38
C PHE A 14 35.85 20.33 12.79
N CYS A 15 35.17 19.60 13.67
CA CYS A 15 34.85 20.08 15.02
C CYS A 15 35.59 19.34 16.14
N GLY A 16 36.31 18.25 15.83
CA GLY A 16 37.03 17.46 16.82
C GLY A 16 36.15 16.54 17.69
N ALA A 17 34.83 16.52 17.47
CA ALA A 17 33.91 15.65 18.22
C ALA A 17 34.20 14.17 17.93
N ASP A 18 34.16 13.34 18.97
CA ASP A 18 34.24 11.89 18.83
C ASP A 18 33.01 11.37 18.07
N ALA A 19 33.15 10.29 17.30
CA ALA A 19 32.01 9.75 16.55
C ALA A 19 30.85 9.27 17.43
N THR A 20 31.10 9.02 18.73
CA THR A 20 30.08 8.74 19.74
C THR A 20 29.29 9.98 20.16
N GLU A 21 29.82 11.18 19.91
CA GLU A 21 29.17 12.47 20.15
C GLU A 21 28.48 13.02 18.89
N LEU A 22 28.76 12.42 17.73
CA LEU A 22 28.04 12.72 16.50
C LEU A 22 26.63 12.14 16.60
N ILE A 23 25.68 13.03 16.85
CA ILE A 23 24.26 12.70 16.77
C ILE A 23 23.94 12.42 15.31
N THR A 24 23.42 11.24 15.00
CA THR A 24 22.82 10.98 13.69
C THR A 24 21.64 11.92 13.53
N PHE A 25 21.76 12.89 12.62
CA PHE A 25 20.62 13.65 12.16
C PHE A 25 19.76 12.72 11.31
N ASP A 26 18.66 12.26 11.89
CA ASP A 26 17.62 11.55 11.19
C ASP A 26 16.64 12.62 10.69
N PRO A 27 16.68 13.01 9.39
CA PRO A 27 15.72 13.97 8.88
C PRO A 27 14.30 13.44 9.14
N PRO A 28 13.35 14.31 9.52
CA PRO A 28 11.98 13.86 9.71
C PRO A 28 11.49 13.23 8.41
N GLU A 29 10.85 12.06 8.53
CA GLU A 29 10.25 11.37 7.39
C GLU A 29 9.26 12.31 6.69
N THR A 30 9.43 12.47 5.38
CA THR A 30 8.57 13.30 4.56
C THR A 30 7.59 12.46 3.77
N ILE A 31 6.55 13.11 3.24
CA ILE A 31 5.71 12.52 2.20
C ILE A 31 6.58 12.35 0.95
N GLU A 32 6.53 11.18 0.35
CA GLU A 32 7.24 10.83 -0.88
C GLU A 32 6.27 10.93 -2.07
N ASP A 33 6.80 11.36 -3.22
CA ASP A 33 6.05 11.34 -4.47
C ASP A 33 5.87 9.89 -4.98
N PRO A 34 4.79 9.58 -5.70
CA PRO A 34 4.60 8.26 -6.28
C PRO A 34 5.69 7.95 -7.31
N GLU A 35 6.33 6.79 -7.19
CA GLU A 35 7.36 6.31 -8.14
C GLU A 35 6.76 5.90 -9.50
N GLY A 36 5.48 5.54 -9.50
CA GLY A 36 4.79 5.03 -10.67
C GLY A 36 3.29 5.17 -10.60
N MET A 37 2.65 4.99 -11.75
CA MET A 37 1.20 4.96 -11.90
C MET A 37 0.77 3.73 -12.70
N ILE A 38 -0.39 3.20 -12.36
CA ILE A 38 -1.04 2.15 -13.13
C ILE A 38 -2.01 2.84 -14.10
N PRO A 39 -1.86 2.65 -15.42
CA PRO A 39 -2.72 3.30 -16.40
C PRO A 39 -4.15 2.77 -16.30
N PHE A 40 -5.12 3.66 -16.48
CA PHE A 40 -6.53 3.29 -16.54
C PHE A 40 -6.81 2.28 -17.65
N GLU A 41 -7.38 1.13 -17.29
CA GLU A 41 -7.85 0.15 -18.26
C GLU A 41 -9.24 0.49 -18.80
N ARG A 42 -10.05 1.15 -17.97
CA ARG A 42 -11.43 1.49 -18.28
C ARG A 42 -11.50 2.82 -19.01
N THR A 43 -12.30 2.84 -20.06
CA THR A 43 -12.60 4.06 -20.81
C THR A 43 -13.67 4.88 -20.10
N GLY A 44 -13.84 6.15 -20.52
CA GLY A 44 -14.95 6.97 -20.03
C GLY A 44 -16.33 6.36 -20.35
N ALA A 45 -16.46 5.65 -21.48
CA ALA A 45 -17.69 4.96 -21.85
C ALA A 45 -18.00 3.80 -20.89
N ASP A 46 -16.98 3.03 -20.47
CA ASP A 46 -17.14 1.96 -19.48
C ASP A 46 -17.61 2.51 -18.13
N ALA A 47 -17.01 3.60 -17.69
CA ALA A 47 -17.38 4.25 -16.43
C ALA A 47 -18.82 4.82 -16.48
N GLN A 48 -19.21 5.42 -17.61
CA GLN A 48 -20.58 5.89 -17.84
C GLN A 48 -21.59 4.73 -17.79
N ALA A 49 -21.27 3.61 -18.45
CA ALA A 49 -22.12 2.43 -18.47
C ALA A 49 -22.26 1.80 -17.07
N ALA A 50 -21.16 1.71 -16.31
CA ALA A 50 -21.17 1.23 -14.93
C ALA A 50 -22.06 2.09 -14.02
N PHE A 51 -21.96 3.43 -14.15
CA PHE A 51 -22.83 4.35 -13.43
C PHE A 51 -24.30 4.16 -13.80
N GLN A 52 -24.63 4.04 -15.09
CA GLN A 52 -26.00 3.84 -15.54
C GLN A 52 -26.60 2.51 -15.04
N ALA A 53 -25.81 1.44 -15.06
CA ALA A 53 -26.21 0.16 -14.50
C ALA A 53 -26.49 0.28 -12.99
N PHE A 54 -25.64 0.98 -12.24
CA PHE A 54 -25.88 1.27 -10.83
C PHE A 54 -27.16 2.10 -10.61
N ALA A 55 -27.30 3.23 -11.31
CA ALA A 55 -28.42 4.15 -11.15
C ALA A 55 -29.78 3.50 -11.44
N THR A 56 -29.80 2.51 -12.33
CA THR A 56 -31.01 1.77 -12.72
C THR A 56 -31.20 0.43 -11.99
N SER A 57 -30.25 0.00 -11.17
CA SER A 57 -30.27 -1.31 -10.50
C SER A 57 -31.37 -1.49 -9.44
N SER A 58 -31.95 -0.40 -8.93
CA SER A 58 -33.02 -0.45 -7.93
C SER A 58 -34.20 0.45 -8.27
N LEU A 59 -35.40 -0.11 -8.08
CA LEU A 59 -36.67 0.61 -8.20
C LEU A 59 -36.81 1.75 -7.18
N TRP A 60 -36.08 1.68 -6.06
CA TRP A 60 -36.10 2.67 -4.98
C TRP A 60 -35.18 3.88 -5.23
N TYR A 61 -34.29 3.84 -6.22
CA TYR A 61 -33.45 4.99 -6.53
C TYR A 61 -34.23 6.14 -7.18
N PRO A 62 -33.96 7.41 -6.79
CA PRO A 62 -34.62 8.57 -7.35
C PRO A 62 -34.53 8.63 -8.88
N GLY A 63 -35.63 9.00 -9.55
CA GLY A 63 -35.67 9.11 -11.01
C GLY A 63 -34.64 10.09 -11.59
N ASP A 64 -34.25 11.11 -10.82
CA ASP A 64 -33.24 12.09 -11.23
C ASP A 64 -31.83 11.49 -11.28
N LEU A 65 -31.53 10.49 -10.45
CA LEU A 65 -30.25 9.77 -10.51
C LEU A 65 -30.11 9.02 -11.84
N ARG A 66 -31.19 8.40 -12.31
CA ARG A 66 -31.23 7.68 -13.60
C ARG A 66 -31.06 8.60 -14.81
N ARG A 67 -31.50 9.86 -14.67
CA ARG A 67 -31.41 10.89 -15.72
C ARG A 67 -30.20 11.81 -15.58
N ALA A 68 -29.39 11.62 -14.54
CA ALA A 68 -28.26 12.48 -14.27
C ALA A 68 -27.25 12.42 -15.43
N GLN A 69 -26.94 13.57 -16.01
CA GLN A 69 -25.84 13.73 -16.94
C GLN A 69 -24.58 14.04 -16.13
N LEU A 70 -23.80 13.01 -15.84
CA LEU A 70 -22.53 13.17 -15.14
C LEU A 70 -21.39 13.47 -16.12
N GLN A 71 -20.50 14.35 -15.69
CA GLN A 71 -19.16 14.47 -16.27
C GLN A 71 -18.20 13.65 -15.43
N LEU A 72 -17.80 12.49 -15.95
CA LEU A 72 -16.80 11.64 -15.31
C LEU A 72 -15.40 12.16 -15.64
N ARG A 73 -14.53 12.26 -14.63
CA ARG A 73 -13.12 12.62 -14.79
C ARG A 73 -12.25 11.51 -14.25
N ARG A 74 -11.10 11.30 -14.90
CA ARG A 74 -10.03 10.44 -14.38
C ARG A 74 -9.29 11.19 -13.28
N LEU A 75 -8.92 10.50 -12.21
CA LEU A 75 -8.12 10.99 -11.11
C LEU A 75 -7.23 9.86 -10.61
N LEU A 76 -5.92 10.06 -10.60
CA LEU A 76 -4.99 9.10 -9.99
C LEU A 76 -5.04 9.23 -8.47
N LEU A 77 -5.17 8.10 -7.78
CA LEU A 77 -5.20 8.03 -6.32
C LEU A 77 -3.89 7.44 -5.82
N PRO A 78 -3.17 8.13 -4.92
CA PRO A 78 -1.88 7.65 -4.44
C PRO A 78 -2.09 6.49 -3.46
N ALA A 79 -1.24 5.48 -3.58
CA ALA A 79 -1.20 4.34 -2.68
C ALA A 79 0.25 3.87 -2.49
N TRP A 80 0.55 3.39 -1.30
CA TRP A 80 1.77 2.65 -1.02
C TRP A 80 1.58 1.19 -1.40
N ALA A 81 2.51 0.63 -2.17
CA ALA A 81 2.52 -0.79 -2.49
C ALA A 81 3.48 -1.53 -1.57
N PHE A 82 2.97 -2.44 -0.74
CA PHE A 82 3.78 -3.29 0.12
C PHE A 82 3.85 -4.71 -0.40
N SER A 83 5.05 -5.28 -0.43
CA SER A 83 5.26 -6.71 -0.67
C SER A 83 6.05 -7.31 0.49
N GLY A 84 5.74 -8.54 0.84
CA GLY A 84 6.35 -9.21 1.98
C GLY A 84 6.21 -10.72 1.94
N GLU A 85 7.01 -11.38 2.75
CA GLU A 85 6.97 -12.83 2.98
C GLU A 85 6.77 -13.06 4.48
N ILE A 86 5.81 -13.90 4.84
CA ILE A 86 5.52 -14.29 6.22
C ILE A 86 5.83 -15.78 6.34
N GLU A 87 6.71 -16.12 7.28
CA GLU A 87 6.96 -17.50 7.68
C GLU A 87 6.41 -17.71 9.09
N THR A 88 5.46 -18.61 9.22
CA THR A 88 4.80 -18.95 10.49
C THR A 88 5.21 -20.34 10.94
N HIS A 89 5.87 -20.43 12.08
CA HIS A 89 6.17 -21.68 12.75
C HIS A 89 5.07 -21.97 13.76
N TYR A 90 4.48 -23.16 13.69
CA TYR A 90 3.40 -23.54 14.60
C TYR A 90 3.61 -24.91 15.21
N THR A 91 3.08 -25.07 16.40
CA THR A 91 2.91 -26.36 17.08
C THR A 91 1.50 -26.42 17.67
N GLY A 92 0.90 -27.60 17.69
CA GLY A 92 -0.46 -27.78 18.17
C GLY A 92 -0.83 -29.23 18.43
N LEU A 93 -2.05 -29.46 18.90
CA LEU A 93 -2.60 -30.79 19.12
C LEU A 93 -3.83 -31.00 18.23
N VAL A 94 -3.81 -32.07 17.42
CA VAL A 94 -4.97 -32.51 16.63
C VAL A 94 -5.61 -33.73 17.27
N SER A 95 -6.89 -33.96 17.00
CA SER A 95 -7.58 -35.18 17.43
C SER A 95 -6.97 -36.41 16.76
N ALA A 96 -6.76 -37.48 17.54
CA ALA A 96 -6.18 -38.73 17.06
C ALA A 96 -6.63 -39.91 17.92
N SER A 97 -6.56 -41.13 17.37
CA SER A 97 -6.85 -42.36 18.10
C SER A 97 -5.66 -42.78 18.98
N THR A 98 -5.37 -41.98 20.00
CA THR A 98 -4.36 -42.24 21.03
C THR A 98 -5.05 -42.31 22.40
N ARG A 99 -4.33 -42.75 23.45
CA ARG A 99 -4.89 -42.79 24.82
C ARG A 99 -5.39 -41.41 25.30
N SER A 100 -4.74 -40.32 24.87
CA SER A 100 -5.14 -38.95 25.21
C SER A 100 -6.16 -38.34 24.25
N GLY A 101 -6.53 -39.05 23.18
CA GLY A 101 -7.36 -38.52 22.09
C GLY A 101 -6.67 -37.43 21.26
N LYS A 102 -5.36 -37.20 21.44
CA LYS A 102 -4.60 -36.10 20.84
C LYS A 102 -3.28 -36.58 20.25
N ARG A 103 -2.80 -35.88 19.22
CA ARG A 103 -1.47 -36.06 18.61
C ARG A 103 -0.82 -34.69 18.37
N PRO A 104 0.46 -34.49 18.73
CA PRO A 104 1.17 -33.27 18.40
C PRO A 104 1.38 -33.14 16.90
N VAL A 105 1.24 -31.92 16.41
CA VAL A 105 1.60 -31.49 15.07
C VAL A 105 2.48 -30.27 15.18
N ALA A 106 3.46 -30.18 14.29
CA ALA A 106 4.29 -29.01 14.11
C ALA A 106 4.47 -28.80 12.61
N GLY A 107 4.66 -27.56 12.21
CA GLY A 107 4.86 -27.22 10.81
C GLY A 107 5.34 -25.79 10.64
N VAL A 108 5.73 -25.52 9.41
CA VAL A 108 6.06 -24.19 8.92
C VAL A 108 5.10 -23.87 7.79
N HIS A 109 4.50 -22.69 7.84
CA HIS A 109 3.67 -22.16 6.77
C HIS A 109 4.29 -20.86 6.28
N ALA A 110 4.70 -20.83 5.01
CA ALA A 110 5.20 -19.63 4.36
C ALA A 110 4.12 -19.06 3.42
N ALA A 111 3.90 -17.75 3.49
CA ALA A 111 3.00 -17.02 2.62
C ALA A 111 3.73 -15.81 2.04
N ARG A 112 3.50 -15.51 0.76
CA ARG A 112 3.98 -14.28 0.12
C ARG A 112 2.80 -13.40 -0.21
N PHE A 113 2.96 -12.12 0.08
CA PHE A 113 2.01 -11.09 -0.25
C PHE A 113 2.72 -10.17 -1.23
N HIS A 114 2.14 -10.06 -2.40
CA HIS A 114 2.54 -9.06 -3.35
C HIS A 114 1.51 -7.94 -3.27
N GLN A 115 2.01 -6.71 -3.19
CA GLN A 115 1.25 -5.55 -3.66
C GLN A 115 -0.02 -5.26 -2.84
N ILE A 116 0.13 -5.30 -1.52
CA ILE A 116 -0.88 -4.76 -0.61
C ILE A 116 -0.87 -3.24 -0.79
N LEU A 117 -1.89 -2.72 -1.46
CA LEU A 117 -2.06 -1.29 -1.68
C LEU A 117 -2.68 -0.63 -0.45
N VAL A 118 -1.92 0.21 0.23
CA VAL A 118 -2.41 1.06 1.31
C VAL A 118 -2.67 2.46 0.76
N PRO A 119 -3.92 2.96 0.78
CA PRO A 119 -4.21 4.28 0.24
C PRO A 119 -3.42 5.36 1.00
N ALA A 120 -2.75 6.22 0.26
CA ALA A 120 -2.12 7.44 0.76
C ALA A 120 -3.10 8.64 0.79
N SER A 121 -4.34 8.41 0.35
CA SER A 121 -5.47 9.34 0.42
C SER A 121 -6.05 9.42 1.83
N ARG A 122 -6.68 10.57 2.15
CA ARG A 122 -7.48 10.73 3.38
C ARG A 122 -8.94 10.34 3.22
N THR A 123 -9.41 10.29 1.98
CA THR A 123 -10.83 10.10 1.69
C THR A 123 -11.16 8.65 1.41
N LEU A 124 -10.16 7.86 0.99
CA LEU A 124 -10.35 6.46 0.62
C LEU A 124 -9.80 5.52 1.70
N SER A 125 -10.65 4.64 2.22
CA SER A 125 -10.22 3.53 3.09
C SER A 125 -9.61 2.39 2.28
N LEU A 126 -8.84 1.53 2.95
CA LEU A 126 -8.28 0.31 2.36
C LEU A 126 -9.37 -0.57 1.73
N ALA A 127 -10.48 -0.76 2.44
CA ALA A 127 -11.59 -1.57 1.98
C ALA A 127 -12.28 -0.99 0.73
N GLU A 128 -12.36 0.34 0.62
CA GLU A 128 -12.90 0.99 -0.58
C GLU A 128 -11.93 0.84 -1.76
N LEU A 129 -10.63 1.05 -1.54
CA LEU A 129 -9.61 0.84 -2.57
C LEU A 129 -9.66 -0.58 -3.13
N SER A 130 -9.70 -1.60 -2.26
CA SER A 130 -9.81 -3.01 -2.70
C SER A 130 -11.10 -3.32 -3.45
N ARG A 131 -12.17 -2.54 -3.26
CA ARG A 131 -13.45 -2.73 -3.99
C ARG A 131 -13.49 -2.00 -5.33
N LEU A 132 -12.63 -1.01 -5.55
CA LEU A 132 -12.55 -0.29 -6.82
C LEU A 132 -12.02 -1.19 -7.94
N GLY A 133 -11.15 -2.14 -7.62
CA GLY A 133 -10.72 -3.16 -8.57
C GLY A 133 -9.47 -3.90 -8.15
N GLU A 134 -9.00 -4.72 -9.07
CA GLU A 134 -7.67 -5.29 -9.04
C GLU A 134 -6.71 -4.35 -9.79
N TYR A 135 -5.49 -4.26 -9.31
CA TYR A 135 -4.48 -3.34 -9.81
C TYR A 135 -3.31 -4.16 -10.35
N ASP A 136 -3.20 -4.25 -11.68
CA ASP A 136 -2.14 -5.01 -12.34
C ASP A 136 -0.85 -4.18 -12.40
N GLU A 137 0.03 -4.37 -11.41
CA GLU A 137 1.32 -3.68 -11.35
C GLU A 137 2.33 -4.15 -12.41
N SER A 138 2.07 -5.25 -13.14
CA SER A 138 2.93 -5.56 -14.31
C SER A 138 2.88 -4.45 -15.36
N ARG A 139 1.89 -3.57 -15.25
CA ARG A 139 1.66 -2.39 -16.09
C ARG A 139 2.08 -1.08 -15.42
N LEU A 140 2.76 -1.13 -14.28
CA LEU A 140 3.26 0.07 -13.62
C LEU A 140 4.18 0.84 -14.59
N GLN A 141 3.88 2.12 -14.75
CA GLN A 141 4.67 3.05 -15.55
C GLN A 141 5.32 4.07 -14.63
N PRO A 142 6.55 4.54 -14.93
CA PRO A 142 7.14 5.65 -14.22
C PRO A 142 6.18 6.84 -14.18
N PHE A 143 6.07 7.47 -13.02
CA PHE A 143 5.24 8.64 -12.82
C PHE A 143 6.12 9.78 -12.32
N ASP A 144 5.89 10.96 -12.90
CA ASP A 144 6.53 12.18 -12.48
C ASP A 144 5.42 13.22 -12.24
N PRO A 145 5.20 13.63 -10.97
CA PRO A 145 4.19 14.62 -10.61
C PRO A 145 4.35 15.96 -11.35
N GLU A 146 5.58 16.35 -11.71
CA GLU A 146 5.85 17.63 -12.37
C GLU A 146 5.39 17.64 -13.84
N THR A 147 5.35 16.47 -14.47
CA THR A 147 5.00 16.31 -15.89
C THR A 147 3.68 15.56 -16.12
N ALA A 148 2.98 15.19 -15.04
CA ALA A 148 1.73 14.44 -15.09
C ALA A 148 0.61 15.17 -15.85
N GLU A 149 0.12 14.56 -16.93
CA GLU A 149 -1.04 15.08 -17.68
C GLU A 149 -2.38 14.81 -16.98
N LEU A 150 -2.45 13.71 -16.23
CA LEU A 150 -3.66 13.33 -15.48
C LEU A 150 -3.65 14.00 -14.11
N PRO A 151 -4.80 14.52 -13.64
CA PRO A 151 -4.89 15.00 -12.28
C PRO A 151 -4.69 13.84 -11.30
N PHE A 152 -4.03 14.12 -10.20
CA PHE A 152 -3.75 13.17 -9.12
C PHE A 152 -4.01 13.83 -7.77
N GLU A 153 -4.35 13.03 -6.77
CA GLU A 153 -4.40 13.48 -5.38
C GLU A 153 -2.98 13.51 -4.80
N ILE A 154 -2.68 14.56 -4.01
CA ILE A 154 -1.39 14.68 -3.34
C ILE A 154 -1.34 13.65 -2.21
N PRO A 155 -0.29 12.81 -2.13
CA PRO A 155 -0.17 11.85 -1.03
C PRO A 155 -0.08 12.58 0.32
N GLU A 156 -0.67 12.00 1.37
CA GLU A 156 -0.64 12.57 2.73
C GLU A 156 -0.09 11.61 3.78
N LEU A 157 0.43 10.45 3.36
CA LEU A 157 0.98 9.43 4.24
C LEU A 157 2.46 9.20 3.98
N THR A 158 3.24 9.25 5.05
CA THR A 158 4.63 8.79 5.02
C THR A 158 4.70 7.27 4.94
N ARG A 159 5.86 6.72 4.54
CA ARG A 159 6.08 5.27 4.43
C ARG A 159 5.78 4.55 5.75
N SER A 160 6.29 5.07 6.87
CA SER A 160 6.12 4.45 8.19
C SER A 160 4.66 4.49 8.66
N ALA A 161 3.94 5.59 8.39
CA ALA A 161 2.52 5.69 8.70
C ALA A 161 1.67 4.73 7.86
N ALA A 162 2.02 4.54 6.59
CA ALA A 162 1.37 3.57 5.70
C ALA A 162 1.67 2.12 6.12
N LEU A 163 2.88 1.82 6.55
CA LEU A 163 3.26 0.49 7.06
C LEU A 163 2.41 0.10 8.28
N GLY A 164 2.10 1.05 9.17
CA GLY A 164 1.20 0.81 10.31
C GLY A 164 -0.26 0.52 9.93
N ARG A 165 -0.62 0.66 8.64
CA ARG A 165 -1.96 0.40 8.10
C ARG A 165 -2.02 -0.83 7.16
N ALA A 166 -0.87 -1.42 6.82
CA ALA A 166 -0.76 -2.65 6.04
C ALA A 166 -1.05 -3.87 6.91
#